data_AF-A0A059WEZ5-F1
#
_entry.id   AF-A0A059WEZ5-F1
#
_cell.length_a   1.000
_cell.length_b   1.000
_cell.length_c   1.000
_cell.angle_alpha   90.00
_cell.angle_beta   90.00
_cell.angle_gamma   90.00
#
_symmetry.space_group_name_H-M   'P 1'
#
loop_
_entity.id
_entity.type
_entity.pdbx_description
1 polymer ?
#
loop_
_entity_poly.entity_id
_entity_poly.type
_entity_poly.pdbx_seq_one_letter_code
_entity_poly.pdbx_strand_id
1 'polypeptide(L)'
;MARGRMPSIGSTNLHVGAAVAEIEGLYTALRGARDEHHRERILADLAEAGRRLTARTHPTQGNRGALRPRSRWERRRLLAARGADLVATFATDGGWSRWARLRNRS
;
A
#
# COMPACT_ATOMS: atom_id res chain seq x y z
N MET A 1 -10.05 38.30 -4.57
CA MET A 1 -8.94 37.58 -5.23
C MET A 1 -8.39 36.52 -4.27
N ALA A 2 -8.88 35.28 -4.32
CA ALA A 2 -8.41 34.20 -3.43
C ALA A 2 -7.21 33.50 -4.06
N ARG A 3 -6.02 33.70 -3.47
CA ARG A 3 -4.80 32.95 -3.82
C ARG A 3 -5.02 31.49 -3.41
N GLY A 4 -5.26 30.62 -4.39
CA GLY A 4 -5.23 29.19 -4.19
C GLY A 4 -3.88 28.79 -3.63
N ARG A 5 -3.85 28.40 -2.35
CA ARG A 5 -2.67 27.87 -1.67
C ARG A 5 -2.35 26.54 -2.31
N MET A 6 -1.55 26.54 -3.39
CA MET A 6 -1.01 25.31 -3.94
C MET A 6 -0.12 24.68 -2.85
N PRO A 7 -0.41 23.46 -2.37
CA PRO A 7 0.53 22.77 -1.49
C PRO A 7 1.85 22.68 -2.24
N SER A 8 2.91 23.23 -1.66
CA SER A 8 4.25 23.22 -2.24
C SER A 8 4.61 21.76 -2.53
N ILE A 9 4.93 21.44 -3.78
CA ILE A 9 5.36 20.09 -4.20
C ILE A 9 6.48 19.55 -3.28
N GLY A 10 7.30 20.43 -2.73
CA GLY A 10 8.33 20.10 -1.73
C GLY A 10 7.77 19.50 -0.44
N SER A 11 6.64 19.99 0.10
CA SER A 11 6.04 19.39 1.29
C SER A 11 5.52 17.99 0.98
N THR A 12 4.87 17.79 -0.16
CA THR A 12 4.36 16.47 -0.55
C THR A 12 5.48 15.45 -0.71
N ASN A 13 6.60 15.84 -1.34
CA ASN A 13 7.76 14.97 -1.51
C ASN A 13 8.39 14.57 -0.17
N LEU A 14 8.48 15.49 0.81
CA LEU A 14 8.95 15.17 2.16
C LEU A 14 8.04 14.17 2.88
N HIS A 15 6.72 14.33 2.76
CA HIS A 15 5.76 13.41 3.37
C HIS A 15 5.76 12.02 2.73
N VAL A 16 6.06 11.94 1.42
CA VAL A 16 6.27 10.68 0.72
C VAL A 16 7.58 10.03 1.16
N GLY A 17 8.68 10.79 1.20
CA GLY A 17 9.97 10.29 1.67
C GLY A 17 9.93 9.76 3.11
N ALA A 18 9.26 10.49 4.01
CA ALA A 18 9.07 10.04 5.39
C ALA A 18 8.27 8.73 5.48
N ALA A 19 7.21 8.58 4.68
CA ALA A 19 6.41 7.35 4.66
C ALA A 19 7.19 6.16 4.07
N VAL A 20 8.07 6.40 3.09
CA VAL A 20 8.95 5.35 2.56
C VAL A 20 9.96 4.91 3.61
N ALA A 21 10.60 5.84 4.31
CA ALA A 21 11.55 5.53 5.38
C ALA A 21 10.89 4.76 6.54
N GLU A 22 9.64 5.07 6.89
CA GLU A 22 8.85 4.34 7.89
C GLU A 22 8.63 2.87 7.46
N ILE A 23 8.24 2.64 6.20
CA ILE A 23 8.05 1.28 5.65
C ILE A 23 9.36 0.49 5.64
N GLU A 24 10.48 1.11 5.25
CA GLU A 24 11.80 0.47 5.26
C GLU A 24 12.25 0.09 6.69
N GLY A 25 11.97 0.95 7.67
CA GLY A 25 12.23 0.66 9.08
C GLY A 25 11.41 -0.53 9.58
N LEU A 26 10.11 -0.56 9.29
CA LEU A 26 9.22 -1.67 9.66
C LEU A 26 9.63 -2.99 8.98
N TYR A 27 10.05 -2.95 7.71
CA TYR A 27 10.53 -4.15 7.01
C TYR A 27 11.82 -4.69 7.62
N THR A 28 12.74 -3.79 8.01
CA THR A 28 13.97 -4.16 8.74
C THR A 28 13.65 -4.78 10.09
N ALA A 29 12.70 -4.20 10.84
CA ALA A 29 12.24 -4.76 12.11
C ALA A 29 11.60 -6.15 11.94
N LEU A 30 10.80 -6.33 10.88
CA LEU A 30 10.18 -7.61 10.54
C LEU A 30 11.23 -8.70 10.28
N ARG A 31 12.34 -8.36 9.61
CA ARG A 31 13.46 -9.28 9.35
C ARG A 31 14.16 -9.76 10.62
N GLY A 32 14.12 -8.95 11.69
CA GLY A 32 14.70 -9.27 13.00
C GLY A 32 13.73 -9.91 14.00
N ALA A 33 12.42 -9.87 13.74
CA ALA A 33 11.41 -10.36 14.66
C ALA A 33 11.42 -11.90 14.75
N ARG A 34 11.67 -12.42 15.96
CA ARG A 34 11.62 -13.87 16.26
C ARG A 34 10.32 -14.31 16.93
N ASP A 35 9.56 -13.37 17.48
CA ASP A 35 8.27 -13.61 18.11
C ASP A 35 7.13 -13.39 17.10
N GLU A 36 6.23 -14.37 17.00
CA GLU A 36 5.11 -14.37 16.06
C GLU A 36 4.11 -13.24 16.36
N HIS A 37 3.83 -12.94 17.64
CA HIS A 37 2.93 -11.85 18.00
C HIS A 37 3.52 -10.47 17.71
N HIS A 38 4.84 -10.34 17.80
CA HIS A 38 5.55 -9.12 17.39
C HIS A 38 5.56 -8.98 15.87
N ARG A 39 5.74 -10.10 15.15
CA ARG A 39 5.70 -10.17 13.69
C ARG A 39 4.34 -9.76 13.14
N GLU A 40 3.24 -10.25 13.73
CA GLU A 40 1.87 -9.87 13.37
C GLU A 40 1.61 -8.37 13.55
N ARG A 41 2.08 -7.78 14.66
CA ARG A 41 1.97 -6.34 14.91
C ARG A 41 2.71 -5.52 13.85
N ILE A 42 3.96 -5.90 13.55
CA ILE A 42 4.75 -5.22 12.50
C ILE A 42 4.06 -5.33 11.14
N LEU A 43 3.45 -6.48 10.81
CA LEU A 43 2.69 -6.62 9.57
C LEU A 43 1.44 -5.72 9.52
N ALA A 44 0.73 -5.55 10.64
CA ALA A 44 -0.40 -4.63 10.73
C ALA A 44 0.04 -3.16 10.54
N ASP A 45 1.13 -2.77 11.19
CA ASP A 45 1.72 -1.44 11.07
C ASP A 45 2.20 -1.16 9.63
N LEU A 46 2.80 -2.16 8.99
CA LEU A 46 3.26 -2.08 7.60
C LEU A 46 2.09 -1.93 6.63
N ALA A 47 0.97 -2.64 6.87
CA ALA A 47 -0.25 -2.48 6.09
C ALA A 47 -0.87 -1.08 6.27
N GLU A 48 -0.81 -0.51 7.47
CA GLU A 48 -1.29 0.84 7.73
C GLU A 48 -0.42 1.91 7.06
N ALA A 49 0.90 1.81 7.19
CA ALA A 49 1.85 2.70 6.53
C ALA A 49 1.67 2.68 5.00
N GLY A 50 1.44 1.51 4.41
CA GLY A 50 1.11 1.37 2.99
C GLY A 50 -0.18 2.08 2.58
N ARG A 51 -1.24 2.00 3.40
CA ARG A 51 -2.49 2.74 3.16
C ARG A 51 -2.27 4.25 3.24
N ARG A 52 -1.51 4.73 4.24
CA ARG A 52 -1.16 6.16 4.40
C ARG A 52 -0.34 6.67 3.22
N LEU A 53 0.64 5.92 2.73
CA LEU A 53 1.43 6.26 1.55
C LEU A 53 0.55 6.33 0.29
N THR A 54 -0.39 5.39 0.14
CA THR A 54 -1.34 5.39 -0.98
C THR A 54 -2.22 6.64 -0.94
N ALA A 55 -2.77 7.00 0.22
CA ALA A 55 -3.57 8.21 0.40
C ALA A 55 -2.78 9.50 0.10
N ARG A 56 -1.48 9.53 0.39
CA ARG A 56 -0.61 10.68 0.09
C ARG A 56 -0.22 10.79 -1.38
N THR A 57 -0.12 9.65 -2.09
CA THR A 57 0.30 9.60 -3.50
C THR A 57 -0.87 9.58 -4.49
N HIS A 58 -2.09 9.29 -4.02
CA HIS A 58 -3.34 9.47 -4.74
C HIS A 58 -4.16 10.56 -4.03
N PRO A 59 -4.02 11.85 -4.40
CA PRO A 59 -5.07 12.80 -4.08
C PRO A 59 -6.34 12.23 -4.71
N THR A 60 -7.37 11.97 -3.90
CA THR A 60 -8.67 11.46 -4.33
C THR A 60 -9.05 12.17 -5.63
N GLN A 61 -8.95 11.47 -6.76
CA GLN A 61 -9.47 11.96 -8.01
C GLN A 61 -10.97 12.05 -7.79
N GLY A 62 -11.43 13.24 -7.41
CA GLY A 62 -12.84 13.55 -7.35
C GLY A 62 -13.44 13.17 -8.68
N ASN A 63 -14.31 12.17 -8.65
CA ASN A 63 -15.40 11.92 -9.59
C ASN A 63 -15.24 12.62 -10.97
N ARG A 64 -14.24 12.22 -11.75
CA ARG A 64 -14.19 12.54 -13.18
C ARG A 64 -14.26 11.21 -13.89
N GLY A 65 -15.44 10.97 -14.45
CA GLY A 65 -15.87 9.70 -15.02
C GLY A 65 -14.82 9.04 -15.89
N ALA A 66 -14.86 7.70 -15.86
CA ALA A 66 -14.14 6.75 -16.70
C ALA A 66 -13.53 7.33 -17.98
N LEU A 67 -12.37 7.98 -17.88
CA LEU A 67 -11.58 8.36 -19.02
C LEU A 67 -10.46 7.34 -19.17
N ARG A 68 -10.51 6.65 -20.30
CA ARG A 68 -9.54 5.67 -20.78
C ARG A 68 -8.10 6.14 -20.49
N PRO A 69 -7.19 5.28 -19.98
CA PRO A 69 -5.85 5.68 -19.59
C PRO A 69 -5.13 6.40 -20.73
N ARG A 70 -4.70 7.65 -20.51
CA ARG A 70 -4.07 8.48 -21.54
C ARG A 70 -2.57 8.23 -21.65
N SER A 71 -1.95 7.65 -20.63
CA SER A 71 -0.51 7.34 -20.63
C SER A 71 -0.20 5.86 -20.34
N ARG A 72 0.98 5.42 -20.80
CA ARG A 72 1.51 4.07 -20.54
C ARG A 72 1.73 3.82 -19.04
N TRP A 73 2.12 4.86 -18.30
CA TRP A 73 2.31 4.81 -16.85
C TRP A 73 1.00 4.66 -16.09
N GLU A 74 -0.04 5.40 -16.45
CA GLU A 74 -1.39 5.21 -15.89
C GLU A 74 -1.92 3.81 -16.20
N ARG A 75 -1.71 3.31 -17.43
CA ARG A 75 -2.12 1.95 -17.81
C ARG A 75 -1.41 0.90 -16.96
N ARG A 76 -0.09 1.02 -16.74
CA ARG A 76 0.67 0.14 -15.83
C ARG A 76 0.14 0.22 -14.39
N ARG A 77 -0.18 1.41 -13.90
CA ARG A 77 -0.66 1.64 -12.53
C ARG A 77 -2.06 1.05 -12.31
N LEU A 78 -2.94 1.18 -13.30
CA LEU A 78 -4.29 0.61 -13.27
C LEU A 78 -4.25 -0.93 -13.28
N LEU A 79 -3.36 -1.52 -14.09
CA LEU A 79 -3.12 -2.96 -14.07
C LEU A 79 -2.54 -3.44 -12.74
N ALA A 80 -1.60 -2.69 -12.14
CA ALA A 80 -1.05 -3.02 -10.82
C ALA A 80 -2.12 -2.97 -9.72
N ALA A 81 -2.99 -1.95 -9.72
CA ALA A 81 -4.12 -1.85 -8.79
C ALA A 81 -5.10 -3.02 -8.95
N ARG A 82 -5.48 -3.34 -10.20
CA ARG A 82 -6.30 -4.52 -10.53
C ARG A 82 -5.68 -5.83 -10.03
N GLY A 83 -4.35 -5.99 -10.17
CA GLY A 83 -3.63 -7.16 -9.66
C GLY A 83 -3.65 -7.25 -8.14
N ALA A 84 -3.50 -6.12 -7.45
CA ALA A 84 -3.58 -6.06 -5.99
C ALA A 84 -4.97 -6.43 -5.47
N ASP A 85 -6.04 -5.99 -6.13
CA ASP A 85 -7.42 -6.36 -5.76
C ASP A 85 -7.65 -7.86 -5.88
N LEU A 86 -7.12 -8.52 -6.92
CA LEU A 86 -7.21 -9.97 -7.08
C LEU A 86 -6.46 -10.72 -5.98
N VAL A 87 -5.26 -10.25 -5.60
CA VAL A 87 -4.48 -10.83 -4.50
C VAL A 87 -5.17 -10.63 -3.16
N ALA A 88 -5.75 -9.45 -2.92
CA ALA A 88 -6.52 -9.16 -1.72
C ALA A 88 -7.74 -10.06 -1.63
N THR A 89 -8.48 -10.22 -2.72
CA THR A 89 -9.63 -11.15 -2.80
C THR A 89 -9.20 -12.57 -2.47
N PHE A 90 -8.09 -13.05 -3.04
CA PHE A 90 -7.56 -14.39 -2.76
C PHE A 90 -7.09 -14.57 -1.31
N ALA A 91 -6.52 -13.53 -0.71
CA ALA A 91 -6.09 -13.55 0.69
C ALA A 91 -7.31 -13.57 1.64
N THR A 92 -8.38 -12.84 1.31
CA THR A 92 -9.61 -12.78 2.12
C THR A 92 -10.49 -14.02 1.98
N ASP A 93 -10.47 -14.71 0.83
CA ASP A 93 -11.28 -15.91 0.57
C ASP A 93 -10.72 -17.19 1.22
N GLY A 94 -9.88 -17.03 2.25
CA GLY A 94 -9.34 -18.14 3.05
C GLY A 94 -8.28 -19.00 2.34
N GLY A 95 -7.78 -18.57 1.18
CA GLY A 95 -6.74 -19.29 0.43
C GLY A 95 -5.48 -19.55 1.27
N TRP A 96 -5.05 -18.55 2.05
CA TRP A 96 -3.88 -18.67 2.93
C TRP A 96 -4.10 -19.67 4.08
N SER A 97 -5.31 -19.71 4.65
CA SER A 97 -5.71 -20.63 5.72
C SER A 97 -5.83 -22.09 5.26
N ARG A 98 -6.00 -22.32 3.94
CA ARG A 98 -6.02 -23.66 3.33
C ARG A 98 -4.59 -24.17 3.05
N TRP A 99 -3.70 -23.31 2.55
CA TRP A 99 -2.29 -23.65 2.32
C TRP A 99 -1.48 -23.82 3.63
N ALA A 100 -1.77 -23.02 4.66
CA ALA A 100 -1.13 -23.19 5.97
C ALA A 100 -1.48 -24.53 6.64
N ARG A 101 -2.72 -25.02 6.47
CA ARG A 101 -3.15 -26.34 7.00
C ARG A 101 -2.52 -27.53 6.29
N LEU A 102 -2.25 -27.41 4.99
CA LEU A 102 -1.60 -28.48 4.21
C LEU A 102 -0.10 -28.64 4.55
N ARG A 103 0.56 -27.58 5.03
CA ARG A 103 1.98 -27.62 5.41
C ARG A 103 2.23 -28.21 6.80
N ASN A 104 1.22 -28.21 7.67
CA ASN A 104 1.31 -28.68 9.06
C ASN A 104 0.90 -30.16 9.23
N ARG A 105 0.84 -30.92 8.12
CA ARG A 105 0.47 -32.34 8.05
C ARG A 105 1.60 -33.22 7.48
N SER A 106 2.84 -32.74 7.50
CA SER A 106 4.04 -33.47 7.08
C SER A 106 4.91 -33.79 8.27
#